data_AF-A0A925KHR3-F1
#
_entry.id   AF-A0A925KHR3-F1
#
_cell.length_a   1.000
_cell.length_b   1.000
_cell.length_c   1.000
_cell.angle_alpha   90.00
_cell.angle_beta   90.00
_cell.angle_gamma   90.00
#
_symmetry.space_group_name_H-M   'P 1'
#
loop_
_entity.id
_entity.type
_entity.pdbx_description
1 polymer ?
#
loop_
_entity_poly.entity_id
_entity_poly.type
_entity_poly.pdbx_seq_one_letter_code
_entity_poly.pdbx_strand_id
1 'polypeptide(L)'
;MGLGALLVGLAFFAVPRWGESRTDATPRAVTPRGPLAADELAHIDLFKRASPSVVHITTLAARRDMFSMNLQQVPRGTGTGFVWDDRGHVVTN
;
A
#
# COMPACT_ATOMS: atom_id res chain seq x y z
N MET A 1 6.16 38.90 45.77
CA MET A 1 5.35 38.38 44.65
C MET A 1 5.99 37.19 43.90
N GLY A 2 7.05 36.53 44.42
CA GLY A 2 7.79 35.50 43.68
C GLY A 2 7.41 34.04 43.94
N LEU A 3 6.86 33.72 45.12
CA LEU A 3 6.59 32.33 45.50
C LEU A 3 5.24 31.80 44.97
N GLY A 4 4.23 32.66 44.86
CA GLY A 4 2.91 32.27 44.32
C GLY A 4 2.96 31.88 42.84
N ALA A 5 3.75 32.59 42.04
CA ALA A 5 3.91 32.31 40.61
C ALA A 5 4.62 30.97 40.35
N LEU A 6 5.58 30.62 41.22
CA LEU A 6 6.37 29.40 41.09
C LEU A 6 5.55 28.15 41.42
N LEU A 7 4.64 28.25 42.40
CA LEU A 7 3.71 27.17 42.76
C LEU A 7 2.64 26.93 41.69
N VAL A 8 2.13 27.98 41.04
CA VAL A 8 1.18 27.84 39.93
C VAL A 8 1.85 27.24 38.68
N GLY A 9 3.09 27.63 38.39
CA GLY A 9 3.87 27.05 37.29
C GLY A 9 4.18 25.57 37.48
N LEU A 10 4.54 25.16 38.71
CA LEU A 10 4.75 23.74 39.05
C LEU A 10 3.47 22.91 38.96
N ALA A 11 2.33 23.45 39.40
CA ALA A 11 1.04 22.78 39.25
C ALA A 11 0.66 22.58 37.78
N PHE A 12 0.97 23.53 36.89
CA PHE A 12 0.66 23.44 35.45
C PHE A 12 1.47 22.36 34.70
N PHE A 13 2.62 21.95 35.25
CA PHE A 13 3.47 20.86 34.75
C PHE A 13 3.25 19.53 35.48
N ALA A 14 2.80 19.56 36.75
CA ALA A 14 2.57 18.38 37.57
C ALA A 14 1.15 17.79 37.41
N VAL A 15 0.19 18.55 36.85
CA VAL A 15 -1.10 17.99 36.47
C VAL A 15 -0.89 17.15 35.21
N PRO A 16 -1.12 15.82 35.24
CA PRO A 16 -1.12 15.03 34.03
C PRO A 16 -2.15 15.67 33.10
N ARG A 17 -1.69 16.21 31.96
CA ARG A 17 -2.60 16.57 30.88
C ARG A 17 -3.13 15.26 30.33
N TRP A 18 -4.12 14.72 31.02
CA TRP A 18 -5.03 13.75 30.46
C TRP A 18 -5.63 14.45 29.23
N GLY A 19 -4.97 14.26 28.09
CA GLY A 19 -5.58 14.59 26.82
C GLY A 19 -6.90 13.85 26.80
N GLU A 20 -7.99 14.58 26.59
CA GLU A 20 -9.32 14.04 26.34
C GLU A 20 -9.14 12.87 25.37
N SER A 21 -9.06 11.67 25.90
CA SER A 21 -9.01 10.48 25.07
C SER A 21 -10.38 10.50 24.44
N ARG A 22 -10.47 10.73 23.13
CA ARG A 22 -11.69 10.64 22.33
C ARG A 22 -12.14 9.17 22.35
N THR A 23 -12.54 8.71 23.54
CA THR A 23 -12.82 7.32 23.88
C THR A 23 -14.30 7.03 23.71
N ASP A 24 -15.11 8.06 23.46
CA ASP A 24 -16.55 7.93 23.27
C ASP A 24 -16.93 7.73 21.79
N ALA A 25 -16.06 7.07 21.02
CA ALA A 25 -16.40 6.56 19.71
C ALA A 25 -17.19 5.27 19.90
N THR A 26 -18.52 5.35 19.82
CA THR A 26 -19.38 4.16 19.80
C THR A 26 -18.98 3.27 18.61
N PRO A 27 -18.58 2.00 18.83
CA PRO A 27 -18.24 1.11 17.74
C PRO A 27 -19.45 0.94 16.81
N ARG A 28 -19.31 1.31 15.53
CA ARG A 28 -20.35 1.04 14.53
C ARG A 28 -20.50 -0.46 14.38
N ALA A 29 -21.73 -0.96 14.49
CA ALA A 29 -22.04 -2.35 14.16
C ALA A 29 -21.69 -2.62 12.69
N VAL A 30 -20.76 -3.55 12.46
CA VAL A 30 -20.40 -4.01 11.12
C VAL A 30 -21.49 -4.95 10.65
N THR A 31 -22.36 -4.49 9.76
CA THR A 31 -23.36 -5.35 9.11
C THR A 31 -22.66 -6.20 8.04
N PRO A 32 -22.86 -7.53 8.01
CA PRO A 32 -22.36 -8.35 6.91
C PRO A 32 -22.90 -7.85 5.58
N ARG A 33 -22.08 -7.91 4.53
CA ARG A 33 -22.55 -7.65 3.18
C ARG A 33 -23.63 -8.67 2.80
N GLY A 34 -24.60 -8.25 1.99
CA GLY A 34 -25.55 -9.16 1.34
C GLY A 34 -24.87 -10.10 0.34
N PRO A 35 -25.62 -11.04 -0.25
CA PRO A 35 -25.10 -11.88 -1.33
C PRO A 35 -24.64 -11.00 -2.51
N LEU A 36 -23.58 -11.44 -3.18
CA LEU A 36 -23.12 -10.81 -4.42
C LEU A 36 -24.17 -10.98 -5.51
N ALA A 37 -24.30 -9.97 -6.35
CA ALA A 37 -25.13 -10.05 -7.54
C ALA A 37 -24.52 -11.03 -8.58
N ALA A 38 -25.36 -11.55 -9.47
CA ALA A 38 -24.94 -12.58 -10.43
C ALA A 38 -23.85 -12.08 -11.39
N ASP A 39 -23.89 -10.80 -11.75
CA ASP A 39 -22.88 -10.13 -12.57
C ASP A 39 -21.54 -9.96 -11.83
N GLU A 40 -21.57 -9.66 -10.53
CA GLU A 40 -20.37 -9.61 -9.70
C GLU A 40 -19.70 -10.98 -9.61
N LEU A 41 -20.49 -12.04 -9.42
CA LEU A 41 -19.99 -13.41 -9.41
C LEU A 41 -19.36 -13.79 -10.76
N ALA A 42 -20.01 -13.45 -11.87
CA ALA A 42 -19.47 -13.69 -13.21
C ALA A 42 -18.13 -12.99 -13.44
N HIS A 43 -17.98 -11.74 -12.99
CA HIS A 43 -16.72 -11.01 -13.09
C HIS A 43 -15.62 -11.60 -12.20
N ILE A 44 -15.97 -12.01 -10.98
CA ILE A 44 -15.02 -12.68 -10.07
C ILE A 44 -14.51 -13.97 -10.71
N ASP A 45 -15.40 -14.76 -11.31
CA ASP A 45 -15.02 -16.03 -11.94
C ASP A 45 -14.20 -15.82 -13.21
N LEU A 46 -14.49 -14.78 -13.99
CA LEU A 46 -13.65 -14.39 -15.12
C LEU A 46 -12.25 -13.98 -14.65
N PHE A 47 -12.18 -13.11 -13.65
CA PHE A 47 -10.91 -12.63 -13.11
C PHE A 47 -10.06 -13.78 -12.56
N LYS A 48 -10.65 -14.66 -11.74
CA LYS A 48 -9.95 -15.82 -11.17
C LYS A 48 -9.38 -16.75 -12.23
N ARG A 49 -10.08 -16.91 -13.37
CA ARG A 49 -9.62 -17.76 -14.47
C ARG A 49 -8.54 -17.07 -15.32
N ALA A 50 -8.62 -15.76 -15.51
CA ALA A 50 -7.72 -15.02 -16.39
C ALA A 50 -6.46 -14.50 -15.69
N SER A 51 -6.53 -14.18 -14.39
CA SER A 51 -5.41 -13.57 -13.65
C SER A 51 -4.12 -14.39 -13.67
N PRO A 52 -4.13 -15.74 -13.65
CA PRO A 52 -2.88 -16.52 -13.73
C PRO A 52 -2.13 -16.36 -15.05
N SER A 53 -2.80 -15.93 -16.12
CA SER A 53 -2.20 -15.72 -17.43
C SER A 53 -1.57 -14.33 -17.59
N VAL A 54 -1.77 -13.41 -16.65
CA VAL A 54 -1.25 -12.03 -16.71
C VAL A 54 0.06 -11.94 -15.94
N VAL A 55 1.07 -11.31 -16.55
CA VAL A 55 2.41 -11.17 -15.98
C VAL A 55 2.79 -9.69 -15.77
N HIS A 56 3.62 -9.45 -14.77
CA HIS A 56 4.27 -8.16 -14.55
C HIS A 56 5.61 -8.13 -15.29
N ILE A 57 5.86 -7.08 -16.05
CA ILE A 57 7.07 -6.92 -16.87
C ILE A 57 7.90 -5.76 -16.31
N THR A 58 9.18 -6.03 -16.05
CA THR A 58 10.18 -5.02 -15.71
C THR A 58 11.23 -4.96 -16.81
N THR A 59 11.38 -3.80 -17.44
CA THR A 59 12.41 -3.58 -18.46
C THR A 59 13.70 -3.10 -17.80
N LEU A 60 14.83 -3.72 -18.13
CA LEU A 60 16.14 -3.36 -17.62
C LEU A 60 16.93 -2.64 -18.71
N ALA A 61 17.63 -1.57 -18.36
CA ALA A 61 18.61 -0.93 -19.22
C ALA A 61 19.99 -1.05 -18.60
N ALA A 62 20.98 -1.41 -19.42
CA ALA A 62 22.37 -1.43 -18.99
C ALA A 62 22.88 0.02 -18.93
N ARG A 63 23.26 0.48 -17.74
CA ARG A 63 23.98 1.73 -17.55
C ARG A 63 25.44 1.40 -17.27
N ARG A 64 26.36 1.94 -18.08
CA ARG A 64 27.79 1.86 -17.82
C ARG A 64 28.15 2.99 -16.87
N ASP A 65 28.74 2.64 -15.74
CA ASP A 65 29.33 3.64 -14.84
C ASP A 65 30.55 4.26 -15.54
N MET A 66 30.69 5.59 -15.48
CA MET A 66 31.73 6.33 -16.19
C MET A 66 33.11 6.12 -15.55
N PHE A 67 33.16 5.66 -14.29
CA PHE A 67 34.38 5.46 -13.52
C PHE A 67 34.67 3.99 -13.18
N SER A 68 33.68 3.10 -13.31
CA SER A 68 33.87 1.66 -13.20
C SER A 68 33.36 0.97 -14.45
N MET A 69 34.12 0.04 -15.04
CA MET A 69 33.69 -0.75 -16.21
C MET A 69 32.55 -1.75 -15.90
N ASN A 70 31.83 -1.56 -14.78
CA ASN A 70 30.74 -2.41 -14.35
C ASN A 70 29.46 -2.05 -15.12
N LEU A 71 28.84 -3.08 -15.71
CA LEU A 71 27.51 -2.98 -16.30
C LEU A 71 26.48 -3.20 -15.20
N GLN A 72 25.75 -2.16 -14.82
CA GLN A 72 24.62 -2.28 -13.89
C GLN A 72 23.31 -2.29 -14.67
N GLN A 73 22.46 -3.27 -14.37
CA GLN A 73 21.10 -3.32 -14.89
C GLN A 73 20.20 -2.45 -14.00
N VAL A 74 19.73 -1.33 -14.53
CA VAL A 74 18.80 -0.42 -13.84
C VAL A 74 17.42 -0.58 -14.46
N PRO A 75 16.35 -0.80 -13.68
CA PRO A 75 14.99 -0.80 -14.19
C PRO A 75 14.68 0.52 -14.91
N ARG A 76 14.28 0.43 -16.18
CA ARG A 76 13.95 1.58 -17.04
C ARG A 76 12.44 1.82 -17.15
N GLY A 77 11.63 0.80 -16.88
CA GLY A 77 10.18 0.89 -16.97
C GLY A 77 9.48 -0.38 -16.53
N THR A 78 8.20 -0.27 -16.22
CA THR A 78 7.32 -1.37 -15.82
C THR A 78 6.12 -1.46 -16.74
N GLY A 79 5.53 -2.65 -16.85
CA GLY A 79 4.40 -2.93 -17.70
C GLY A 79 3.69 -4.23 -17.35
N THR A 80 2.74 -4.61 -18.20
CA THR A 80 1.95 -5.83 -18.08
C THR A 80 1.95 -6.57 -19.41
N GLY A 81 1.88 -7.89 -19.34
CA GLY A 81 1.66 -8.73 -20.51
C GLY A 81 0.83 -9.95 -20.14
N PHE A 82 0.66 -10.86 -21.09
CA PHE A 82 0.01 -12.14 -20.84
C PHE A 82 0.71 -13.29 -21.55
N VAL A 83 0.60 -14.49 -20.99
CA VAL A 83 1.14 -15.73 -21.57
C VAL A 83 0.31 -16.12 -22.79
N TRP A 84 0.99 -16.33 -23.92
CA TRP A 84 0.37 -16.66 -25.20
C TRP A 84 0.22 -18.17 -25.43
N ASP A 85 1.22 -18.94 -25.00
CA ASP A 85 1.27 -20.38 -25.17
C ASP A 85 2.06 -21.09 -24.06
N ASP A 86 1.96 -22.42 -24.04
CA ASP A 86 2.65 -23.29 -23.07
C ASP A 86 4.18 -23.36 -23.28
N ARG A 87 4.72 -22.69 -24.30
CA ARG A 87 6.16 -22.59 -24.54
C ARG A 87 6.78 -21.39 -23.81
N GLY A 88 5.95 -20.57 -23.16
CA GLY A 88 6.39 -19.43 -22.36
C GLY A 88 6.52 -18.13 -23.15
N HIS A 89 5.88 -18.00 -24.32
CA HIS A 89 5.83 -16.71 -25.00
C HIS A 89 4.91 -15.73 -24.27
N VAL A 90 5.34 -14.47 -24.15
CA VAL A 90 4.59 -13.39 -23.50
C VAL A 90 4.34 -12.27 -24.51
N VAL A 91 3.11 -11.76 -24.55
CA VAL A 91 2.70 -10.62 -25.39
C VAL A 91 2.57 -9.36 -24.55
N THR A 92 3.14 -8.24 -25.03
CA THR A 92 3.09 -6.89 -24.45
C THR A 92 3.06 -5.85 -25.58
N ASN A 93 2.81 -4.58 -25.24
CA ASN A 93 3.00 -3.43 -26.14
C ASN A 93 4.50 -3.17 -26.40
#